data_AF-A0A348XEV1-F1
#
_entry.id   AF-A0A348XEV1-F1
#
_cell.length_a   1.000
_cell.length_b   1.000
_cell.length_c   1.000
_cell.angle_alpha   90.00
_cell.angle_beta   90.00
_cell.angle_gamma   90.00
#
_symmetry.space_group_name_H-M   'P 1'
#
loop_
_entity.id
_entity.type
_entity.pdbx_description
1 polymer ?
#
loop_
_entity_poly.entity_id
_entity_poly.type
_entity_poly.pdbx_seq_one_letter_code
_entity_poly.pdbx_strand_id
1 'polypeptide(L)'
;MVGSVAPLVGMTGTVVGMITSFDSMAAVGGLDGGAVASGISMALVTTAAGLIVAIPAVIFHNVFSRRVERVSLDVEEAANTILNVIDFEHAA
;
A
#
# COMPACT_ATOMS: atom_id res chain seq x y z
N MET A 1 0.69 3.35 -5.31
CA MET A 1 0.40 1.95 -5.69
C MET A 1 1.10 0.92 -4.80
N VAL A 2 2.40 1.03 -4.53
CA VAL A 2 3.10 0.06 -3.66
C VAL A 2 2.47 -0.08 -2.26
N GLY A 3 2.14 1.05 -1.60
CA GLY A 3 1.51 1.03 -0.27
C GLY A 3 0.12 0.39 -0.21
N SER A 4 -0.64 0.40 -1.30
CA SER A 4 -1.99 -0.20 -1.36
C SER A 4 -1.96 -1.67 -1.83
N VAL A 5 -0.96 -2.05 -2.63
CA VAL A 5 -0.83 -3.41 -3.18
C VAL A 5 -0.03 -4.33 -2.25
N ALA A 6 0.95 -3.81 -1.49
CA ALA A 6 1.78 -4.62 -0.60
C ALA A 6 1.00 -5.44 0.45
N PRO A 7 -0.06 -4.92 1.11
CA PRO A 7 -0.88 -5.73 2.01
C PRO A 7 -1.65 -6.85 1.29
N LEU A 8 -2.11 -6.59 0.05
CA LEU A 8 -2.82 -7.59 -0.75
C LEU A 8 -1.90 -8.77 -1.11
N VAL A 9 -0.62 -8.50 -1.38
CA VAL A 9 0.41 -9.52 -1.60
C VAL A 9 0.70 -10.31 -0.31
N GLY A 10 0.64 -9.68 0.87
CA GLY A 10 0.72 -10.39 2.15
C GLY A 10 -0.45 -11.35 2.36
N MET A 11 -1.67 -10.92 2.01
CA MET A 11 -2.87 -11.76 2.06
C MET A 11 -2.84 -12.92 1.06
N THR A 12 -2.28 -12.77 -0.14
CA THR A 12 -2.14 -13.92 -1.04
C THR A 12 -1.16 -14.96 -0.47
N GLY A 13 -0.12 -14.53 0.23
CA GLY A 13 0.79 -15.42 0.95
C GLY A 13 0.09 -16.26 2.04
N THR A 14 -0.95 -15.73 2.69
CA THR A 14 -1.72 -16.50 3.69
C THR A 14 -2.57 -17.58 3.06
N VAL A 15 -3.20 -17.27 1.92
CA VAL A 15 -3.98 -18.23 1.14
C VAL A 15 -3.09 -19.37 0.68
N VAL A 16 -1.91 -19.08 0.14
CA VAL A 16 -0.94 -20.10 -0.28
C VAL A 16 -0.50 -20.97 0.90
N GLY A 17 -0.18 -20.36 2.06
CA GLY A 17 0.22 -21.10 3.26
C GLY A 17 -0.86 -22.07 3.77
N MET A 18 -2.12 -21.63 3.78
CA MET A 18 -3.23 -22.51 4.16
C MET A 18 -3.48 -23.62 3.15
N ILE A 19 -3.36 -23.34 1.84
CA ILE A 19 -3.47 -24.38 0.80
C ILE A 19 -2.44 -25.48 1.02
N THR A 20 -1.17 -25.12 1.28
CA THR A 20 -0.12 -26.11 1.53
C THR A 20 -0.36 -26.92 2.81
N SER A 21 -0.91 -26.33 3.86
CA SER A 21 -1.28 -27.09 5.07
C SER A 21 -2.38 -28.10 4.81
N PHE A 22 -3.44 -27.71 4.10
CA PHE A 22 -4.53 -28.66 3.79
C PHE A 22 -4.10 -29.76 2.83
N ASP A 23 -3.21 -29.47 1.88
CA ASP A 23 -2.63 -30.47 0.98
C ASP A 23 -1.79 -31.50 1.76
N SER A 24 -0.97 -31.04 2.71
CA SER A 24 -0.18 -31.93 3.58
C SER A 24 -1.05 -32.83 4.46
N MET A 25 -2.18 -32.32 4.98
CA MET A 25 -3.15 -33.14 5.72
C MET A 25 -3.80 -34.20 4.83
N ALA A 26 -4.18 -33.83 3.60
CA ALA A 26 -4.80 -34.75 2.65
C ALA A 26 -3.85 -35.89 2.27
N ALA A 27 -2.55 -35.60 2.13
CA ALA A 27 -1.52 -36.58 1.80
C ALA A 27 -1.28 -37.63 2.91
N VAL A 28 -1.37 -37.21 4.18
CA VAL A 28 -1.13 -38.09 5.34
C VAL A 28 -2.39 -38.87 5.76
N GLY A 29 -3.56 -38.52 5.20
CA GLY A 29 -4.83 -39.21 5.47
C GLY A 29 -5.39 -38.97 6.88
N GLY A 30 -4.91 -37.93 7.57
CA GLY A 30 -5.26 -37.63 8.95
C GLY A 30 -4.86 -36.20 9.36
N LEU A 31 -5.37 -35.76 10.51
CA LEU A 31 -5.05 -34.44 11.08
C LEU A 31 -3.66 -34.48 11.74
N ASP A 32 -2.64 -34.00 11.02
CA ASP A 32 -1.38 -33.60 11.64
C ASP A 32 -1.46 -32.14 12.13
N GLY A 33 -1.68 -31.97 13.43
CA GLY A 33 -1.75 -30.64 14.05
C GLY A 33 -0.46 -29.82 13.88
N GLY A 34 0.70 -30.48 13.71
CA GLY A 34 1.98 -29.82 13.46
C GLY A 34 2.01 -29.12 12.10
N ALA A 35 1.61 -29.82 11.04
CA ALA A 35 1.54 -29.27 9.69
C ALA A 35 0.55 -28.09 9.55
N VAL A 36 -0.58 -28.14 10.27
CA VAL A 36 -1.55 -27.04 10.30
C VAL A 36 -0.98 -25.82 11.03
N ALA A 37 -0.39 -26.02 12.21
CA ALA A 37 0.23 -24.93 12.97
C ALA A 37 1.35 -24.25 12.17
N SER A 38 2.12 -25.03 11.40
CA SER A 38 3.18 -24.51 10.54
C SER A 38 2.66 -23.60 9.42
N GLY A 39 1.63 -23.99 8.66
CA GLY A 39 1.11 -23.12 7.59
C GLY A 39 0.35 -21.89 8.09
N ILE A 40 -0.30 -21.97 9.26
CA ILE A 40 -0.85 -20.78 9.92
C ILE A 40 0.28 -19.83 10.32
N SER A 41 1.37 -20.35 10.90
CA SER A 41 2.54 -19.53 11.25
C SER A 41 3.13 -18.84 10.02
N MET A 42 3.31 -19.58 8.91
CA MET A 42 3.79 -19.01 7.66
C MET A 42 2.86 -17.92 7.13
N ALA A 43 1.55 -18.13 7.17
CA ALA A 43 0.55 -17.15 6.76
C ALA A 43 0.64 -15.84 7.58
N LEU A 44 0.83 -15.94 8.90
CA LEU A 44 0.99 -14.76 9.75
C LEU A 44 2.28 -13.98 9.41
N VAL A 45 3.37 -14.68 9.11
CA VAL A 45 4.65 -14.06 8.75
C VAL A 45 4.57 -13.32 7.41
N THR A 46 3.94 -13.90 6.38
CA THR A 46 3.74 -13.20 5.10
C THR A 46 2.86 -11.97 5.22
N THR A 47 1.84 -12.00 6.09
CA THR A 47 1.01 -10.83 6.38
C THR A 47 1.84 -9.73 7.04
N ALA A 48 2.62 -10.07 8.07
CA ALA A 48 3.48 -9.12 8.77
C ALA A 48 4.50 -8.49 7.81
N ALA A 49 5.12 -9.29 6.93
CA ALA A 49 6.04 -8.79 5.91
C ALA A 49 5.36 -7.79 4.96
N GLY A 50 4.15 -8.10 4.48
CA GLY A 50 3.38 -7.19 3.63
C GLY A 50 3.08 -5.85 4.31
N LEU A 51 2.74 -5.87 5.60
CA LEU A 51 2.49 -4.66 6.40
C LEU A 51 3.76 -3.83 6.65
N ILE A 52 4.89 -4.50 6.94
CA ILE A 52 6.19 -3.83 7.16
C ILE A 52 6.63 -3.05 5.91
N VAL A 53 6.32 -3.54 4.71
CA VAL A 53 6.61 -2.82 3.46
C VAL A 53 5.56 -1.74 3.16
N ALA A 54 4.28 -2.00 3.45
CA ALA A 54 3.19 -1.09 3.13
C ALA A 54 3.23 0.22 3.94
N ILE A 55 3.48 0.14 5.25
CA ILE A 55 3.49 1.29 6.16
C ILE A 55 4.48 2.39 5.71
N PRO A 56 5.79 2.11 5.53
CA PRO A 56 6.73 3.13 5.08
C PRO A 56 6.39 3.65 3.68
N ALA A 57 5.93 2.78 2.77
CA ALA A 57 5.54 3.21 1.42
C ALA A 57 4.39 4.24 1.43
N VAL A 58 3.38 4.05 2.31
CA VAL A 58 2.29 5.02 2.48
C VAL A 58 2.77 6.32 3.12
N ILE A 59 3.66 6.25 4.12
CA ILE A 59 4.24 7.44 4.76
C ILE A 59 4.97 8.29 3.73
N PHE A 60 5.87 7.70 2.96
CA PHE A 60 6.60 8.41 1.91
C PHE A 60 5.65 9.01 0.87
N HIS A 61 4.66 8.23 0.40
CA HIS A 61 3.68 8.73 -0.54
C HIS A 61 2.95 9.98 -0.02
N ASN A 62 2.50 9.98 1.24
CA ASN A 62 1.85 11.13 1.84
C ASN A 62 2.76 12.36 1.93
N VAL A 63 4.05 12.17 2.26
CA VAL A 63 5.03 13.27 2.32
C VAL A 63 5.23 13.89 0.93
N PHE A 64 5.41 13.07 -0.09
CA PHE A 64 5.59 13.54 -1.46
C PHE A 64 4.33 14.19 -2.03
N SER A 65 3.15 13.61 -1.80
CA SER A 65 1.88 14.18 -2.25
C SER A 65 1.66 15.57 -1.65
N ARG A 66 1.92 15.76 -0.34
CA ARG A 66 1.85 17.08 0.30
C ARG A 66 2.88 18.07 -0.26
N ARG A 67 4.04 17.60 -0.69
CA ARG A 67 5.06 18.45 -1.33
C ARG A 67 4.58 18.91 -2.70
N VAL A 68 4.02 18.00 -3.50
CA VAL A 68 3.48 18.28 -4.83
C VAL A 68 2.31 19.26 -4.73
N GLU A 69 1.36 19.02 -3.81
CA GLU A 69 0.20 19.88 -3.59
C GLU A 69 0.61 21.31 -3.26
N ARG A 70 1.61 21.50 -2.38
CA ARG A 70 2.15 22.85 -2.12
C ARG A 70 2.72 23.52 -3.36
N VAL A 71 3.51 22.79 -4.15
CA VAL A 71 4.07 23.35 -5.39
C VAL A 71 2.95 23.70 -6.38
N SER A 72 1.90 22.88 -6.47
CA SER A 72 0.73 23.17 -7.31
C SER A 72 0.01 24.45 -6.85
N LEU A 73 -0.17 24.63 -5.54
CA LEU A 73 -0.76 25.85 -4.97
C LEU A 73 0.09 27.09 -5.28
N ASP A 74 1.42 27.00 -5.12
CA ASP A 74 2.34 28.11 -5.43
C ASP A 74 2.24 28.52 -6.92
N VAL A 75 2.10 27.54 -7.82
CA VAL A 75 1.93 27.78 -9.26
C VAL A 75 0.57 28.42 -9.57
N GLU A 76 -0.50 27.98 -8.90
CA GLU A 76 -1.84 28.52 -9.06
C GLU A 76 -1.93 29.97 -8.55
N GLU A 77 -1.29 30.28 -7.43
CA GLU A 77 -1.21 31.64 -6.89
C GLU A 77 -0.43 32.58 -7.82
N ALA A 78 0.71 32.11 -8.36
CA ALA A 78 1.46 32.88 -9.35
C ALA A 78 0.65 33.14 -10.63
N ALA A 79 -0.07 32.15 -11.13
CA ALA A 79 -0.94 32.30 -12.31
C ALA A 79 -2.07 33.32 -12.05
N ASN A 80 -2.75 33.22 -10.91
CA ASN A 80 -3.81 34.15 -10.52
C ASN A 80 -3.30 35.59 -10.39
N THR A 81 -2.08 35.78 -9.86
CA THR A 81 -1.45 37.10 -9.76
C THR A 81 -1.27 37.74 -11.14
N ILE A 82 -0.80 36.96 -12.12
CA ILE A 82 -0.61 37.45 -13.49
C ILE A 82 -1.96 37.81 -14.14
N LEU A 83 -2.97 36.95 -13.98
CA LEU A 83 -4.31 37.20 -14.52
C LEU A 83 -4.90 38.49 -13.97
N ASN A 84 -4.81 38.69 -12.64
CA ASN A 84 -5.30 39.91 -12.01
C ASN A 84 -4.64 41.17 -12.60
N VAL A 85 -3.31 41.16 -12.81
CA VAL A 85 -2.61 42.31 -13.40
C VAL A 85 -3.12 42.63 -14.81
N ILE A 86 -3.33 41.61 -15.64
CA ILE A 86 -3.84 41.79 -17.01
C ILE A 86 -5.27 42.34 -17.02
N ASP A 87 -6.12 41.88 -16.10
CA ASP A 87 -7.50 42.37 -15.94
C ASP A 87 -7.51 43.84 -15.50
N PHE A 88 -6.60 44.25 -14.62
CA PHE A 88 -6.45 45.66 -14.23
C PHE A 88 -5.99 46.55 -15.38
N GLU A 89 -5.14 46.05 -16.28
CA GLU A 89 -4.66 46.80 -17.45
C GLU A 89 -5.75 47.00 -18.52
N HIS A 90 -6.72 46.08 -18.64
CA HIS A 90 -7.86 46.24 -19.55
C HIS A 90 -8.98 47.14 -19.01
N ALA A 91 -8.98 47.41 -17.69
CA ALA A 91 -9.99 48.25 -17.04
C ALA A 91 -9.59 49.74 -16.92
N ALA A 92 -8.35 50.10 -17.29
CA ALA A 92 -7.79 51.47 -17.28
C ALA A 92 -7.71 52.08 -18.68
#